data_AF-A0AAD7GYC4-F1
#
_entry.id   AF-A0AAD7GYC4-F1
#
_cell.length_a   1.000
_cell.length_b   1.000
_cell.length_c   1.000
_cell.angle_alpha   90.00
_cell.angle_beta   90.00
_cell.angle_gamma   90.00
#
_symmetry.space_group_name_H-M   'P 1'
#
loop_
_entity.id
_entity.type
_entity.pdbx_description
1 polymer ?
#
loop_
_entity_poly.entity_id
_entity_poly.type
_entity_poly.pdbx_seq_one_letter_code
_entity_poly.pdbx_strand_id
1 'polypeptide(L)'
;MNYEKGQHEFPAPQHSQDFSAPPPGYAATPLPSSGFRIALNSEVKMTKHDLERAGPAPFADLDHSPIYLGSAIFMRDDGVTQKSVQPCKIGPHLHPTPAMVAYGGREIAHHGRYDLLLFDHTTMEWVRTSHGHIPEGRTPIEGGYEENVHDKLYHAAARVNNLLVPGKTGRHLGAAHVSFGGGEHTIQENYDILCWKIAPKY
;
A
#
# COMPACT_ATOMS: atom_id res chain seq x y z
N MET A 1 51.47 -13.69 78.05
CA MET A 1 50.69 -12.51 77.62
C MET A 1 51.22 -12.05 76.28
N ASN A 2 50.64 -12.55 75.20
CA ASN A 2 50.90 -12.13 73.83
C ASN A 2 49.54 -11.99 73.16
N TYR A 3 49.30 -10.82 72.58
CA TYR A 3 48.05 -10.42 71.95
C TYR A 3 47.92 -11.04 70.56
N GLU A 4 46.83 -11.77 70.30
CA GLU A 4 46.39 -12.15 68.95
C GLU A 4 45.74 -10.93 68.27
N LYS A 5 46.25 -10.54 67.09
CA LYS A 5 45.57 -9.62 66.17
C LYS A 5 45.04 -10.41 64.99
N GLY A 6 43.72 -10.37 64.83
CA GLY A 6 42.97 -11.00 63.75
C GLY A 6 43.33 -10.47 62.37
N GLN A 7 43.32 -11.39 61.41
CA GLN A 7 43.55 -11.19 59.99
C GLN A 7 42.27 -10.65 59.32
N HIS A 8 42.40 -9.62 58.49
CA HIS A 8 41.38 -9.23 57.51
C HIS A 8 42.02 -9.32 56.12
N GLU A 9 41.74 -10.41 55.41
CA GLU A 9 42.04 -10.57 53.98
C GLU A 9 40.93 -9.92 53.13
N PHE A 10 41.34 -9.17 52.12
CA PHE A 10 40.45 -8.65 51.07
C PHE A 10 40.27 -9.72 49.97
N PRO A 11 39.05 -10.00 49.49
CA PRO A 11 38.86 -10.97 48.42
C PRO A 11 39.29 -10.40 47.05
N ALA A 12 40.01 -11.22 46.29
CA ALA A 12 40.39 -10.99 44.91
C ALA A 12 39.18 -10.96 43.96
N PRO A 13 39.23 -10.21 42.84
CA PRO A 13 38.12 -10.14 41.89
C PRO A 13 37.94 -11.49 41.17
N GLN A 14 36.77 -12.10 41.35
CA GLN A 14 36.37 -13.31 40.63
C GLN A 14 36.00 -12.97 39.19
N HIS A 15 36.68 -13.66 38.26
CA HIS A 15 36.45 -13.62 36.83
C HIS A 15 35.16 -14.40 36.51
N SER A 16 34.01 -13.72 36.44
CA SER A 16 32.77 -14.33 35.91
C SER A 16 32.75 -14.16 34.39
N GLN A 17 32.93 -15.27 33.68
CA GLN A 17 32.64 -15.38 32.26
C GLN A 17 31.13 -15.30 32.04
N ASP A 18 30.61 -14.12 31.70
CA ASP A 18 29.28 -14.00 31.12
C ASP A 18 29.38 -14.28 29.61
N PHE A 19 28.90 -15.46 29.23
CA PHE A 19 28.55 -15.76 27.84
C PHE A 19 27.34 -14.91 27.47
N SER A 20 27.58 -13.71 26.92
CA SER A 20 26.53 -12.96 26.25
C SER A 20 26.06 -13.74 25.04
N ALA A 21 24.88 -14.36 25.15
CA ALA A 21 24.18 -14.88 23.98
C ALA A 21 24.00 -13.72 22.98
N PRO A 22 24.22 -13.94 21.67
CA PRO A 22 23.93 -12.93 20.68
C PRO A 22 22.43 -12.59 20.73
N PRO A 23 22.05 -11.32 20.51
CA PRO A 23 20.65 -10.92 20.52
C PRO A 23 19.86 -11.75 19.50
N PRO A 24 18.57 -12.07 19.78
CA PRO A 24 17.73 -12.76 18.82
C PRO A 24 17.76 -11.98 17.51
N GLY A 25 18.18 -12.64 16.44
CA GLY A 25 18.27 -12.04 15.11
C GLY A 25 16.96 -11.35 14.77
N TYR A 26 17.05 -10.09 14.34
CA TYR A 26 15.89 -9.33 13.86
C TYR A 26 15.22 -10.11 12.73
N ALA A 27 14.16 -10.86 13.05
CA ALA A 27 13.26 -11.36 12.04
C ALA A 27 12.69 -10.12 11.33
N ALA A 28 12.99 -9.96 10.04
CA ALA A 28 12.45 -8.88 9.24
C ALA A 28 10.92 -8.93 9.35
N THR A 29 10.30 -7.82 9.76
CA THR A 29 8.84 -7.74 9.88
C THR A 29 8.23 -8.00 8.50
N PRO A 30 7.27 -8.94 8.37
CA PRO A 30 6.67 -9.22 7.07
C PRO A 30 5.97 -7.97 6.52
N LEU A 31 6.11 -7.73 5.21
CA LEU A 31 5.47 -6.59 4.54
C LEU A 31 3.94 -6.72 4.66
N PRO A 32 3.21 -5.62 4.94
CA PRO A 32 1.75 -5.66 5.03
C PRO A 32 1.15 -6.01 3.67
N SER A 33 0.12 -6.85 3.61
CA SER A 33 -0.45 -7.28 2.31
C SER A 33 -0.98 -6.13 1.46
N SER A 34 -1.44 -5.04 2.11
CA SER A 34 -1.96 -3.84 1.47
C SER A 34 -0.96 -2.69 1.31
N GLY A 35 0.31 -2.90 1.67
CA GLY A 35 1.36 -1.88 1.63
C GLY A 35 1.27 -0.83 2.74
N PHE A 36 2.28 0.03 2.80
CA PHE A 36 2.29 1.17 3.72
C PHE A 36 1.45 2.31 3.16
N ARG A 37 0.71 3.02 4.03
CA ARG A 37 -0.30 3.99 3.59
C ARG A 37 -0.28 5.29 4.39
N ILE A 38 -0.73 6.36 3.75
CA ILE A 38 -1.06 7.65 4.39
C ILE A 38 -2.58 7.80 4.40
N ALA A 39 -3.18 7.90 5.58
CA ALA A 39 -4.60 8.21 5.70
C ALA A 39 -4.86 9.69 5.42
N LEU A 40 -5.78 9.96 4.49
CA LEU A 40 -6.15 11.30 4.02
C LEU A 40 -7.67 11.44 3.97
N ASN A 41 -8.15 12.66 3.82
CA ASN A 41 -9.58 12.96 3.69
C ASN A 41 -9.78 14.02 2.60
N SER A 42 -10.81 13.88 1.77
CA SER A 42 -11.09 14.81 0.65
C SER A 42 -11.42 16.23 1.10
N GLU A 43 -11.86 16.42 2.34
CA GLU A 43 -12.17 17.73 2.92
C GLU A 43 -10.90 18.54 3.24
N VAL A 44 -9.76 17.87 3.34
CA VAL A 44 -8.47 18.49 3.65
C VAL A 44 -7.57 18.37 2.43
N LYS A 45 -7.02 19.50 1.97
CA LYS A 45 -6.04 19.48 0.89
C LYS A 45 -4.79 18.70 1.32
N MET A 46 -4.27 17.88 0.42
CA MET A 46 -3.00 17.20 0.62
C MET A 46 -1.90 18.24 0.89
N THR A 47 -1.16 18.05 1.98
CA THR A 47 -0.10 18.98 2.38
C THR A 47 1.20 18.67 1.64
N LYS A 48 2.13 19.62 1.66
CA LYS A 48 3.49 19.39 1.15
C LYS A 48 4.16 18.20 1.86
N HIS A 49 3.93 18.06 3.16
CA HIS A 49 4.49 16.96 3.96
C HIS A 49 3.91 15.60 3.54
N ASP A 50 2.63 15.53 3.17
CA ASP A 50 2.03 14.29 2.65
C ASP A 50 2.66 13.88 1.32
N LEU A 51 2.92 14.85 0.43
CA LEU A 51 3.57 14.63 -0.86
C LEU A 51 5.06 14.24 -0.69
N GLU A 52 5.77 14.87 0.25
CA GLU A 52 7.14 14.51 0.59
C GLU A 52 7.23 13.06 1.10
N ARG A 53 6.25 12.62 1.91
CA ARG A 53 6.15 11.22 2.36
C ARG A 53 5.73 10.25 1.26
N ALA A 54 4.84 10.66 0.37
CA ALA A 54 4.40 9.85 -0.78
C ALA A 54 5.54 9.58 -1.76
N GLY A 55 6.49 10.50 -1.86
CA GLY A 55 7.60 10.41 -2.80
C GLY A 55 7.16 10.64 -4.25
N PRO A 56 7.97 10.19 -5.23
CA PRO A 56 7.65 10.33 -6.64
C PRO A 56 6.37 9.57 -7.02
N ALA A 57 5.50 10.22 -7.81
CA ALA A 57 4.30 9.58 -8.33
C ALA A 57 4.65 8.50 -9.38
N PRO A 58 4.04 7.31 -9.32
CA PRO A 58 4.27 6.26 -10.32
C PRO A 58 3.60 6.54 -11.67
N PHE A 59 2.66 7.48 -11.73
CA PHE A 59 1.93 7.86 -12.94
C PHE A 59 1.87 9.38 -13.07
N ALA A 60 1.48 9.83 -14.26
CA ALA A 60 1.19 11.22 -14.55
C ALA A 60 -0.14 11.33 -15.30
N ASP A 61 -0.81 12.47 -15.17
CA ASP A 61 -1.98 12.84 -15.96
C ASP A 61 -1.56 13.38 -17.34
N LEU A 62 -2.52 13.74 -18.19
CA LEU A 62 -2.28 14.28 -19.54
C LEU A 62 -1.41 15.54 -19.55
N ASP A 63 -1.52 16.37 -18.52
CA ASP A 63 -0.75 17.61 -18.34
C ASP A 63 0.57 17.40 -17.57
N HIS A 64 0.97 16.13 -17.37
CA HIS A 64 2.14 15.69 -16.61
C HIS A 64 2.07 15.91 -15.09
N SER A 65 0.93 16.36 -14.57
CA SER A 65 0.70 16.41 -13.12
C SER A 65 0.75 15.02 -12.48
N PRO A 66 1.16 14.91 -11.21
CA PRO A 66 1.42 13.62 -10.58
C PRO A 66 0.12 12.85 -10.28
N ILE A 67 0.11 11.55 -10.57
CA ILE A 67 -0.95 10.62 -10.21
C ILE A 67 -0.39 9.49 -9.33
N TYR A 68 -0.96 9.38 -8.14
CA TYR A 68 -0.67 8.39 -7.12
C TYR A 68 -1.74 7.29 -7.07
N LEU A 69 -1.40 6.23 -6.36
CA LEU A 69 -2.29 5.11 -6.06
C LEU A 69 -2.91 5.31 -4.68
N GLY A 70 -4.15 4.85 -4.50
CA GLY A 70 -4.69 4.68 -3.16
C GLY A 70 -5.97 3.91 -3.14
N SER A 71 -6.66 3.98 -2.00
CA SER A 71 -7.91 3.27 -1.75
C SER A 71 -8.93 4.19 -1.11
N ALA A 72 -10.06 4.39 -1.79
CA ALA A 72 -11.20 5.14 -1.28
C ALA A 72 -12.08 4.26 -0.39
N ILE A 73 -12.47 4.77 0.78
CA ILE A 73 -13.29 4.04 1.74
C ILE A 73 -14.74 4.50 1.60
N PHE A 74 -15.60 3.62 1.09
CA PHE A 74 -17.04 3.86 1.02
C PHE A 74 -17.67 3.36 2.32
N MET A 75 -18.31 4.24 3.07
CA MET A 75 -19.02 3.91 4.30
C MET A 75 -20.46 3.48 3.99
N ARG A 76 -21.09 2.74 4.89
CA ARG A 76 -22.54 2.53 4.89
C ARG A 76 -23.25 3.78 5.42
N ASP A 77 -24.57 3.80 5.28
CA ASP A 77 -25.42 4.92 5.69
C ASP A 77 -25.38 5.19 7.20
N ASP A 78 -24.91 4.23 8.00
CA ASP A 78 -24.68 4.42 9.44
C ASP A 78 -23.47 5.32 9.75
N GLY A 79 -22.63 5.63 8.75
CA GLY A 79 -21.42 6.45 8.89
C GLY A 79 -20.30 5.79 9.72
N VAL A 80 -20.48 4.56 10.19
CA VAL A 80 -19.56 3.87 11.11
C VAL A 80 -18.95 2.65 10.45
N THR A 81 -19.71 1.90 9.66
CA THR A 81 -19.26 0.66 9.05
C THR A 81 -18.79 0.88 7.62
N GLN A 82 -17.69 0.22 7.24
CA GLN A 82 -17.20 0.25 5.86
C GLN A 82 -18.12 -0.61 4.99
N LYS A 83 -18.60 -0.02 3.89
CA LYS A 83 -19.33 -0.74 2.84
C LYS A 83 -18.35 -1.46 1.93
N SER A 84 -17.38 -0.74 1.38
CA SER A 84 -16.35 -1.28 0.49
C SER A 84 -15.10 -0.41 0.50
N VAL A 85 -13.99 -0.96 0.03
CA VAL A 85 -12.73 -0.22 -0.13
C VAL A 85 -12.28 -0.39 -1.57
N GLN A 86 -12.17 0.72 -2.31
CA GLN A 86 -12.01 0.71 -3.76
C GLN A 86 -10.66 1.31 -4.15
N PRO A 87 -9.79 0.58 -4.87
CA PRO A 87 -8.58 1.18 -5.43
C PRO A 87 -8.93 2.38 -6.33
N CYS A 88 -8.18 3.46 -6.19
CA CYS A 88 -8.45 4.74 -6.84
C CYS A 88 -7.17 5.39 -7.37
N LYS A 89 -7.33 6.32 -8.31
CA LYS A 89 -6.28 7.27 -8.68
C LYS A 89 -6.35 8.48 -7.75
N ILE A 90 -5.20 9.01 -7.34
CA ILE A 90 -5.10 10.19 -6.49
C ILE A 90 -4.24 11.24 -7.19
N GLY A 91 -4.77 12.44 -7.40
CA GLY A 91 -4.04 13.58 -7.94
C GLY A 91 -4.38 14.84 -7.15
N PRO A 92 -3.41 15.55 -6.55
CA PRO A 92 -3.69 16.78 -5.81
C PRO A 92 -4.37 17.88 -6.64
N HIS A 93 -4.23 17.83 -7.96
CA HIS A 93 -4.83 18.75 -8.94
C HIS A 93 -6.24 18.34 -9.38
N LEU A 94 -6.70 17.11 -9.07
CA LEU A 94 -8.00 16.62 -9.51
C LEU A 94 -9.14 17.33 -8.78
N HIS A 95 -10.25 17.53 -9.49
CA HIS A 95 -11.44 18.24 -9.03
C HIS A 95 -12.70 17.39 -9.32
N PRO A 96 -13.71 17.37 -8.43
CA PRO A 96 -13.84 18.13 -7.18
C PRO A 96 -13.03 17.61 -6.00
N THR A 97 -12.49 16.39 -6.09
CA THR A 97 -11.73 15.75 -5.02
C THR A 97 -10.43 15.17 -5.55
N PRO A 98 -9.39 15.01 -4.72
CA PRO A 98 -8.12 14.46 -5.16
C PRO A 98 -8.21 12.96 -5.50
N ALA A 99 -9.20 12.22 -4.99
CA ALA A 99 -9.36 10.79 -5.22
C ALA A 99 -10.50 10.51 -6.21
N MET A 100 -10.23 9.74 -7.26
CA MET A 100 -11.20 9.36 -8.30
C MET A 100 -11.26 7.83 -8.45
N VAL A 101 -12.47 7.28 -8.44
CA VAL A 101 -12.73 5.83 -8.38
C VAL A 101 -13.44 5.38 -9.65
N ALA A 102 -12.97 4.28 -10.26
CA ALA A 102 -13.72 3.56 -11.27
C ALA A 102 -14.78 2.69 -10.59
N TYR A 103 -16.06 3.03 -10.75
CA TYR A 103 -17.15 2.34 -10.03
C TYR A 103 -18.48 2.45 -10.78
N GLY A 104 -19.10 1.30 -11.07
CA GLY A 104 -20.46 1.23 -11.63
C GLY A 104 -20.60 1.89 -13.01
N GLY A 105 -19.60 1.74 -13.87
CA GLY A 105 -19.55 2.35 -15.22
C GLY A 105 -19.15 3.82 -15.22
N ARG A 106 -18.79 4.41 -14.07
CA ARG A 106 -18.52 5.84 -13.92
C ARG A 106 -17.17 6.09 -13.27
N GLU A 107 -16.63 7.27 -13.56
CA GLU A 107 -15.61 7.87 -12.72
C GLU A 107 -16.31 8.66 -11.60
N ILE A 108 -16.11 8.23 -10.36
CA ILE A 108 -16.70 8.85 -9.17
C ILE A 108 -15.62 9.67 -8.46
N ALA A 109 -15.91 10.95 -8.21
CA ALA A 109 -15.14 11.78 -7.30
C ALA A 109 -15.46 11.36 -5.85
N HIS A 110 -14.44 10.86 -5.12
CA HIS A 110 -14.63 10.32 -3.79
C HIS A 110 -14.60 11.42 -2.71
N HIS A 111 -15.68 11.48 -1.93
CA HIS A 111 -15.79 12.35 -0.76
C HIS A 111 -15.68 11.53 0.53
N GLY A 112 -14.68 11.85 1.35
CA GLY A 112 -14.41 11.22 2.63
C GLY A 112 -12.98 10.70 2.75
N ARG A 113 -12.79 9.68 3.59
CA ARG A 113 -11.46 9.10 3.84
C ARG A 113 -10.97 8.28 2.65
N TYR A 114 -9.71 8.45 2.31
CA TYR A 114 -8.97 7.60 1.39
C TYR A 114 -7.54 7.42 1.89
N ASP A 115 -6.94 6.28 1.57
CA ASP A 115 -5.59 5.95 2.01
C ASP A 115 -4.65 5.89 0.79
N LEU A 116 -3.69 6.81 0.71
CA LEU A 116 -2.66 6.85 -0.33
C LEU A 116 -1.66 5.71 -0.10
N LEU A 117 -1.37 4.93 -1.14
CA LEU A 117 -0.37 3.86 -1.11
C LEU A 117 1.02 4.43 -1.37
N LEU A 118 1.97 4.13 -0.48
CA LEU A 118 3.38 4.45 -0.67
C LEU A 118 3.99 3.47 -1.67
N PHE A 119 4.08 3.87 -2.93
CA PHE A 119 4.68 3.06 -3.97
C PHE A 119 6.20 3.02 -3.81
N ASP A 120 6.75 1.82 -3.70
CA ASP A 120 8.19 1.59 -3.58
C ASP A 120 8.66 0.65 -4.69
N HIS A 121 9.44 1.19 -5.63
CA HIS A 121 9.98 0.45 -6.76
C HIS A 121 11.04 -0.58 -6.36
N THR A 122 11.56 -0.55 -5.13
CA THR A 122 12.51 -1.56 -4.64
C THR A 122 11.82 -2.83 -4.16
N THR A 123 10.60 -2.71 -3.62
CA THR A 123 9.83 -3.83 -3.06
C THR A 123 8.57 -4.19 -3.85
N MET A 124 8.13 -3.33 -4.78
CA MET A 124 6.93 -3.53 -5.60
C MET A 124 7.26 -3.60 -7.08
N GLU A 125 6.45 -4.33 -7.85
CA GLU A 125 6.56 -4.45 -9.29
C GLU A 125 5.18 -4.53 -9.96
N TRP A 126 5.09 -3.97 -11.17
CA TRP A 126 3.93 -4.12 -12.05
C TRP A 126 4.09 -5.39 -12.88
N VAL A 127 3.15 -6.32 -12.77
CA VAL A 127 3.17 -7.60 -13.49
C VAL A 127 2.03 -7.64 -14.49
N ARG A 128 2.37 -7.92 -15.76
CA ARG A 128 1.40 -8.07 -16.84
C ARG A 128 0.43 -9.22 -16.57
N THR A 129 -0.86 -8.97 -16.76
CA THR A 129 -1.93 -9.97 -16.62
C THR A 129 -3.12 -9.68 -17.53
N SER A 130 -4.15 -10.52 -17.43
CA SER A 130 -5.43 -10.42 -18.14
C SER A 130 -6.54 -11.13 -17.36
N HIS A 131 -7.80 -10.86 -17.73
CA HIS A 131 -8.98 -11.62 -17.31
C HIS A 131 -9.16 -11.78 -15.79
N GLY A 132 -8.71 -10.81 -15.00
CA GLY A 132 -8.76 -10.85 -13.53
C GLY A 132 -7.73 -11.80 -12.90
N HIS A 133 -6.84 -12.39 -13.69
CA HIS A 133 -5.87 -13.37 -13.20
C HIS A 133 -4.81 -12.70 -12.31
N ILE A 134 -4.45 -13.41 -11.25
CA ILE A 134 -3.24 -13.15 -10.48
C ILE A 134 -2.15 -14.03 -11.11
N PRO A 135 -1.07 -13.46 -11.67
CA PRO A 135 0.01 -14.25 -12.26
C PRO A 135 0.62 -15.24 -11.28
N GLU A 136 1.02 -16.42 -11.76
CA GLU A 136 1.55 -17.49 -10.92
C GLU A 136 2.80 -17.04 -10.14
N GLY A 137 2.88 -17.45 -8.87
CA GLY A 137 4.00 -17.11 -8.00
C GLY A 137 4.05 -15.64 -7.56
N ARG A 138 3.06 -14.81 -7.93
CA ARG A 138 3.01 -13.40 -7.53
C ARG A 138 2.08 -13.17 -6.35
N THR A 139 2.45 -12.21 -5.52
CA THR A 139 1.64 -11.75 -4.38
C THR A 139 1.13 -10.34 -4.69
N PRO A 140 -0.15 -10.17 -5.08
CA PRO A 140 -0.69 -8.86 -5.41
C PRO A 140 -0.88 -7.99 -4.17
N ILE A 141 -0.72 -6.68 -4.33
CA ILE A 141 -0.93 -5.71 -3.25
C ILE A 141 -2.43 -5.46 -3.12
N GLU A 142 -2.98 -5.79 -1.95
CA GLU A 142 -4.39 -5.57 -1.64
C GLU A 142 -4.71 -4.07 -1.64
N GLY A 143 -5.64 -3.68 -2.52
CA GLY A 143 -6.14 -2.32 -2.60
C GLY A 143 -7.53 -2.16 -1.98
N GLY A 144 -8.21 -3.25 -1.63
CA GLY A 144 -9.49 -3.21 -0.93
C GLY A 144 -10.35 -4.44 -1.18
N TYR A 145 -11.66 -4.24 -1.15
CA TYR A 145 -12.66 -5.29 -1.28
C TYR A 145 -14.02 -4.71 -1.70
N GLU A 146 -14.84 -5.52 -2.40
CA GLU A 146 -16.24 -5.19 -2.69
C GLU A 146 -17.15 -5.40 -1.47
N GLU A 147 -18.43 -5.05 -1.56
CA GLU A 147 -19.36 -5.04 -0.42
C GLU A 147 -19.50 -6.38 0.33
N ASN A 148 -19.28 -7.50 -0.35
CA ASN A 148 -19.31 -8.84 0.28
C ASN A 148 -18.04 -9.17 1.09
N VAL A 149 -17.04 -8.27 1.13
CA VAL A 149 -15.74 -8.35 1.85
C VAL A 149 -14.79 -9.44 1.35
N HIS A 150 -15.33 -10.56 0.84
CA HIS A 150 -14.56 -11.69 0.31
C HIS A 150 -13.97 -11.41 -1.07
N ASP A 151 -14.61 -10.56 -1.87
CA ASP A 151 -14.14 -10.22 -3.21
C ASP A 151 -13.04 -9.15 -3.11
N LYS A 152 -11.80 -9.62 -3.07
CA LYS A 152 -10.61 -8.77 -2.97
C LYS A 152 -10.39 -7.95 -4.24
N LEU A 153 -9.96 -6.72 -4.04
CA LEU A 153 -9.54 -5.80 -5.07
C LEU A 153 -8.05 -5.51 -4.95
N TYR A 154 -7.38 -5.43 -6.08
CA TYR A 154 -5.96 -5.15 -6.20
C TYR A 154 -5.72 -3.92 -7.04
N HIS A 155 -4.59 -3.25 -6.83
CA HIS A 155 -4.18 -2.12 -7.66
C HIS A 155 -3.82 -2.60 -9.06
N ALA A 156 -4.45 -1.99 -10.06
CA ALA A 156 -4.18 -2.26 -11.47
C ALA A 156 -3.76 -0.99 -12.20
N ALA A 157 -3.12 -1.14 -13.35
CA ALA A 157 -2.85 -0.06 -14.28
C ALA A 157 -3.11 -0.53 -15.72
N ALA A 158 -3.81 0.29 -16.51
CA ALA A 158 -4.15 -0.04 -17.89
C ALA A 158 -3.94 1.17 -18.81
N ARG A 159 -3.67 0.91 -20.09
CA ARG A 159 -3.50 1.99 -21.08
C ARG A 159 -4.85 2.46 -21.61
N VAL A 160 -5.11 3.76 -21.49
CA VAL A 160 -6.25 4.46 -22.11
C VAL A 160 -5.69 5.66 -22.87
N ASN A 161 -5.95 5.76 -24.17
CA ASN A 161 -5.42 6.83 -25.04
C ASN A 161 -3.90 7.05 -24.87
N ASN A 162 -3.14 5.96 -24.87
CA ASN A 162 -1.69 5.91 -24.66
C ASN A 162 -1.18 6.35 -23.26
N LEU A 163 -2.06 6.81 -22.37
CA LEU A 163 -1.75 7.11 -20.98
C LEU A 163 -1.91 5.85 -20.13
N LEU A 164 -0.99 5.61 -19.19
CA LEU A 164 -1.13 4.53 -18.21
C LEU A 164 -1.92 5.06 -17.01
N VAL A 165 -3.11 4.51 -16.79
CA VAL A 165 -4.06 4.99 -15.79
C VAL A 165 -4.22 3.93 -14.69
N PRO A 166 -4.06 4.29 -13.40
CA PRO A 166 -4.29 3.35 -12.32
C PRO A 166 -5.77 3.15 -12.00
N GLY A 167 -6.08 2.01 -11.40
CA GLY A 167 -7.43 1.63 -10.99
C GLY A 167 -7.44 0.31 -10.24
N LYS A 168 -8.46 -0.52 -10.50
CA LYS A 168 -8.71 -1.76 -9.76
C LYS A 168 -8.78 -2.99 -10.67
N THR A 169 -8.44 -4.15 -10.11
CA THR A 169 -8.76 -5.45 -10.70
C THR A 169 -9.10 -6.44 -9.58
N GLY A 170 -9.74 -7.55 -9.95
CA GLY A 170 -10.09 -8.64 -9.05
C GLY A 170 -10.49 -9.86 -9.86
N ARG A 171 -10.36 -11.06 -9.28
CA ARG A 171 -10.71 -12.30 -9.98
C ARG A 171 -12.16 -12.31 -10.43
N HIS A 172 -13.06 -11.78 -9.61
CA HIS A 172 -14.49 -11.66 -9.90
C HIS A 172 -14.81 -10.57 -10.93
N LEU A 173 -13.93 -9.58 -11.13
CA LEU A 173 -14.11 -8.52 -12.12
C LEU A 173 -13.75 -8.98 -13.55
N GLY A 174 -12.81 -9.92 -13.68
CA GLY A 174 -12.36 -10.41 -14.99
C GLY A 174 -11.66 -9.36 -15.87
N ALA A 175 -11.29 -8.21 -15.32
CA ALA A 175 -10.68 -7.10 -16.05
C ALA A 175 -9.98 -6.10 -15.10
N ALA A 176 -9.21 -5.17 -15.66
CA ALA A 176 -8.89 -3.91 -15.00
C ALA A 176 -9.99 -2.87 -15.27
N HIS A 177 -10.30 -2.07 -14.25
CA HIS A 177 -11.24 -0.97 -14.28
C HIS A 177 -10.49 0.31 -13.89
N VAL A 178 -10.42 1.28 -14.79
CA VAL A 178 -9.65 2.52 -14.60
C VAL A 178 -10.51 3.74 -14.87
N SER A 179 -10.28 4.82 -14.13
CA SER A 179 -11.07 6.06 -14.21
C SER A 179 -10.38 7.09 -15.11
N PHE A 180 -11.01 7.43 -16.23
CA PHE A 180 -10.43 8.37 -17.21
C PHE A 180 -11.51 9.12 -17.99
N GLY A 181 -11.37 10.44 -18.10
CA GLY A 181 -12.25 11.30 -18.92
C GLY A 181 -13.71 11.33 -18.48
N GLY A 182 -14.01 11.16 -17.18
CA GLY A 182 -15.36 11.12 -16.63
C GLY A 182 -16.02 9.74 -16.65
N GLY A 183 -15.35 8.72 -17.18
CA GLY A 183 -15.88 7.36 -17.30
C GLY A 183 -15.01 6.29 -16.65
N GLU A 184 -15.60 5.12 -16.43
CA GLU A 184 -14.88 3.88 -16.16
C GLU A 184 -14.55 3.18 -17.48
N HIS A 185 -13.30 2.74 -17.63
CA HIS A 185 -12.84 1.95 -18.75
C HIS A 185 -12.50 0.53 -18.28
N THR A 186 -13.04 -0.47 -18.97
CA THR A 186 -12.83 -1.88 -18.67
C THR A 186 -11.84 -2.49 -19.67
N ILE A 187 -10.71 -2.99 -19.19
CA ILE A 187 -9.63 -3.57 -19.99
C ILE A 187 -9.42 -5.02 -19.56
N GLN A 188 -9.81 -5.95 -20.42
CA GLN A 188 -9.69 -7.39 -20.13
C GLN A 188 -8.28 -7.92 -20.30
N GLU A 189 -7.47 -7.34 -21.20
CA GLU A 189 -6.18 -7.88 -21.56
C GLU A 189 -5.08 -6.81 -21.54
N ASN A 190 -3.84 -7.27 -21.37
CA ASN A 190 -2.64 -6.44 -21.46
C ASN A 190 -2.56 -5.29 -20.44
N TYR A 191 -3.22 -5.45 -19.29
CA TYR A 191 -3.07 -4.55 -18.14
C TYR A 191 -2.07 -5.11 -17.13
N ASP A 192 -1.67 -4.28 -16.17
CA ASP A 192 -0.70 -4.64 -15.15
C ASP A 192 -1.37 -4.67 -13.76
N ILE A 193 -1.00 -5.63 -12.93
CA ILE A 193 -1.38 -5.73 -11.52
C ILE A 193 -0.15 -5.43 -10.64
N LEU A 194 -0.33 -4.66 -9.57
CA LEU A 194 0.76 -4.34 -8.65
C LEU A 194 0.99 -5.53 -7.71
N CYS A 195 2.23 -6.00 -7.63
CA CYS A 195 2.64 -7.11 -6.78
C CYS A 195 3.84 -6.74 -5.91
N TRP A 196 3.99 -7.45 -4.80
CA TRP A 196 5.25 -7.51 -4.07
C TRP A 196 6.30 -8.23 -4.92
N LYS A 197 7.51 -7.68 -4.94
CA LYS A 197 8.69 -8.37 -5.47
C LYS A 197 8.99 -9.57 -4.60
N ILE A 198 9.27 -10.70 -5.25
CA ILE A 198 9.73 -11.90 -4.56
C ILE A 198 11.13 -11.56 -4.02
N ALA A 199 11.31 -11.63 -2.70
CA ALA A 199 12.64 -11.50 -2.11
C ALA A 199 13.57 -12.53 -2.77
N PRO A 200 14.82 -12.16 -3.16
CA PRO A 200 15.76 -13.13 -3.68
C PRO A 200 15.87 -14.30 -2.69
N LYS A 201 15.61 -15.52 -3.16
CA LYS A 201 15.99 -16.71 -2.39
C LYS A 201 17.52 -16.76 -2.46
N TYR A 202 18.17 -16.34 -1.38
CA TYR A 202 19.61 -16.52 -1.20
C TYR A 202 19.93 -18.01 -0.99
#